data_AF-A0A8S4BVD1-F1
#
_entry.id   AF-A0A8S4BVD1-F1
#
_cell.length_a   1.000
_cell.length_b   1.000
_cell.length_c   1.000
_cell.angle_alpha   90.00
_cell.angle_beta   90.00
_cell.angle_gamma   90.00
#
_symmetry.space_group_name_H-M   'P 1'
#
loop_
_entity.id
_entity.type
_entity.pdbx_description
1 polymer ?
#
loop_
_entity_poly.entity_id
_entity_poly.type
_entity_poly.pdbx_seq_one_letter_code
_entity_poly.pdbx_strand_id
1 'polypeptide(L)'
;MSRVCSINGNKAVMSGNNVSHSNRKTKRRFLPNIQNFALWSDALNRVVRLDMTTSGARTVEHNNGIDNYLLSTANSKLTKTALLIKKQIKSAIAKKNPELNA
;
A
#
# COMPACT_ATOMS: atom_id res chain seq x y z
N MET A 1 16.91 -4.75 4.89
CA MET A 1 15.45 -4.54 4.76
C MET A 1 15.10 -4.13 3.34
N SER A 2 14.14 -4.81 2.71
CA SER A 2 13.57 -4.42 1.43
C SER A 2 12.65 -3.22 1.64
N ARG A 3 13.04 -2.04 1.13
CA ARG A 3 12.21 -0.83 1.16
C ARG A 3 11.08 -0.96 0.13
N VAL A 4 10.00 -1.65 0.50
CA VAL A 4 8.82 -1.89 -0.35
C VAL A 4 7.56 -1.41 0.39
N CYS A 5 6.63 -0.81 -0.36
CA CYS A 5 5.33 -0.36 0.17
C CYS A 5 4.47 -1.56 0.62
N SER A 6 3.97 -1.52 1.85
CA SER A 6 3.15 -2.59 2.44
C SER A 6 1.75 -2.73 1.85
N ILE A 7 1.30 -1.82 0.96
CA ILE A 7 -0.02 -1.88 0.31
C ILE A 7 0.07 -2.46 -1.10
N ASN A 8 0.71 -1.73 -2.02
CA ASN A 8 0.62 -2.00 -3.45
C ASN A 8 1.91 -2.58 -4.06
N GLY A 9 3.02 -2.68 -3.30
CA GLY A 9 4.29 -3.24 -3.77
C GLY A 9 4.96 -2.53 -4.97
N ASN A 10 4.30 -1.56 -5.61
CA ASN A 10 4.64 -1.05 -6.94
C ASN A 10 5.94 -0.26 -7.01
N LYS A 11 6.42 0.27 -5.88
CA LYS A 11 7.68 1.04 -5.81
C LYS A 11 8.69 0.26 -4.98
N ALA A 12 9.50 -0.52 -5.69
CA ALA A 12 10.67 -1.20 -5.13
C ALA A 12 11.94 -0.35 -5.33
N VAL A 13 13.03 -0.79 -4.71
CA VAL A 13 14.36 -0.19 -4.91
C VAL A 13 14.79 -0.43 -6.36
N MET A 14 15.08 0.65 -7.09
CA MET A 14 15.61 0.55 -8.44
C MET A 14 17.14 0.66 -8.41
N SER A 15 17.83 -0.14 -9.22
CA SER A 15 19.26 0.00 -9.47
C SER A 15 19.48 0.83 -10.74
N GLY A 16 20.52 1.64 -10.75
CA GLY A 16 20.95 2.33 -11.95
C GLY A 16 22.34 2.93 -11.79
N ASN A 17 22.67 3.90 -12.64
CA ASN A 17 23.96 4.57 -12.62
C ASN A 17 23.77 6.07 -12.42
N ASN A 18 24.69 6.70 -11.70
CA ASN A 18 24.93 8.12 -11.82
C ASN A 18 25.85 8.35 -13.02
N VAL A 19 25.48 9.25 -13.92
CA VAL A 19 26.19 9.52 -15.18
C VAL A 19 26.72 10.94 -15.11
N SER A 20 28.05 11.11 -15.20
CA SER A 20 28.66 12.44 -15.27
C SER A 20 28.45 13.08 -16.65
N HIS A 21 28.75 14.38 -16.77
CA HIS A 21 28.78 15.07 -18.06
C HIS A 21 29.75 14.41 -19.07
N SER A 22 30.84 13.80 -18.57
CA SER A 22 31.78 12.99 -19.34
C SER A 22 31.36 11.52 -19.52
N ASN A 23 30.10 11.19 -19.24
CA ASN A 23 29.51 9.84 -19.32
C ASN A 23 30.20 8.77 -18.45
N ARG A 24 30.89 9.16 -17.37
CA ARG A 24 31.40 8.19 -16.38
C ARG A 24 30.23 7.66 -15.56
N LYS A 25 30.03 6.34 -15.61
CA LYS A 25 28.91 5.65 -14.95
C LYS A 25 29.36 5.07 -13.61
N THR A 26 28.71 5.47 -12.53
CA THR A 26 28.92 4.90 -11.18
C THR A 26 27.63 4.26 -10.67
N LYS A 27 27.69 3.07 -10.07
CA LYS A 27 26.49 2.35 -9.60
C LYS A 27 25.81 3.12 -8.46
N ARG A 28 24.49 3.27 -8.54
CA ARG A 28 23.65 3.89 -7.50
C ARG A 28 22.34 3.12 -7.32
N ARG A 29 21.79 3.21 -6.11
CA ARG A 29 20.44 2.73 -5.78
C ARG A 29 19.47 3.92 -5.65
N PHE A 30 18.28 3.78 -6.21
CA PHE A 30 17.17 4.72 -6.04
C PHE A 30 16.20 4.14 -5.00
N LEU A 31 16.19 4.74 -3.83
CA LEU A 31 15.35 4.31 -2.71
C LEU A 31 14.02 5.09 -2.74
N PRO A 32 12.87 4.42 -2.57
CA PRO A 32 11.60 5.11 -2.40
C PRO A 32 11.54 5.78 -1.01
N ASN A 33 10.86 6.93 -0.94
CA ASN A 33 10.53 7.59 0.32
C ASN A 33 9.41 6.78 1.02
N ILE A 34 9.77 6.03 2.05
CA ILE A 34 8.86 5.22 2.86
C ILE A 34 8.72 5.89 4.22
N GLN A 35 7.47 6.07 4.64
CA GLN A 35 7.09 6.66 5.91
C GLN A 35 6.02 5.78 6.56
N ASN A 36 5.94 5.84 7.89
CA ASN A 36 4.91 5.15 8.66
C ASN A 36 3.66 6.03 8.71
N PHE A 37 2.55 5.53 8.20
CA PHE A 37 1.28 6.23 8.18
C PHE A 37 0.26 5.49 9.05
N ALA A 38 -0.50 6.26 9.82
CA ALA A 38 -1.65 5.78 10.58
C ALA A 38 -2.93 6.11 9.81
N LEU A 39 -3.61 5.09 9.30
CA LEU A 39 -4.88 5.23 8.57
C LEU A 39 -6.02 4.67 9.41
N TRP A 40 -7.14 5.39 9.46
CA TRP A 40 -8.36 4.90 10.09
C TRP A 40 -9.12 3.95 9.15
N SER A 41 -9.65 2.86 9.69
CA SER A 41 -10.50 1.90 8.97
C SER A 41 -11.85 1.83 9.65
N ASP A 42 -12.91 2.17 8.91
CA ASP A 42 -14.29 2.21 9.40
C ASP A 42 -14.87 0.80 9.55
N ALA A 43 -14.47 -0.12 8.66
CA ALA A 43 -14.91 -1.51 8.72
C ALA A 43 -14.33 -2.24 9.94
N LEU A 44 -13.09 -1.92 10.34
CA LEU A 44 -12.40 -2.56 11.47
C LEU A 44 -12.47 -1.75 12.77
N ASN A 45 -12.96 -0.51 12.72
CA ASN A 45 -13.01 0.44 13.84
C ASN A 45 -11.66 0.58 14.57
N ARG A 46 -10.56 0.60 13.82
CA ARG A 46 -9.20 0.70 14.38
C ARG A 46 -8.23 1.41 13.43
N VAL A 47 -7.15 1.93 14.00
CA VAL A 47 -6.03 2.50 13.25
C VAL A 47 -5.15 1.38 12.70
N VAL A 48 -4.93 1.38 11.39
CA VAL A 48 -3.99 0.50 10.69
C VAL A 48 -2.71 1.30 10.40
N ARG A 49 -1.59 0.86 11.00
CA ARG A 49 -0.26 1.45 10.75
C ARG A 49 0.46 0.67 9.66
N LEU A 50 0.90 1.36 8.62
CA LEU A 50 1.54 0.75 7.46
C LEU A 50 2.74 1.59 7.01
N ASP A 51 3.79 0.89 6.59
CA ASP A 51 4.91 1.50 5.88
C ASP A 51 4.52 1.71 4.43
N MET A 52 4.31 2.96 4.06
CA MET A 52 3.86 3.32 2.72
C MET A 52 4.78 4.32 2.06
N THR A 53 4.74 4.32 0.73
CA THR A 53 5.31 5.42 -0.04
C THR A 53 4.37 6.62 -0.04
N THR A 54 4.91 7.82 -0.17
CA THR A 54 4.11 9.06 -0.28
C THR A 54 3.13 9.03 -1.45
N SER A 55 3.50 8.40 -2.57
CA SER A 55 2.56 8.18 -3.68
C SER A 55 1.46 7.18 -3.33
N GLY A 56 1.77 6.15 -2.55
CA GLY A 56 0.77 5.19 -2.07
C GLY A 56 -0.26 5.87 -1.17
N ALA A 57 0.20 6.70 -0.23
CA ALA A 57 -0.69 7.49 0.62
C ALA A 57 -1.62 8.39 -0.23
N ARG A 58 -1.07 9.11 -1.22
CA ARG A 58 -1.89 9.93 -2.14
C ARG A 58 -2.96 9.12 -2.89
N THR A 59 -2.64 7.90 -3.32
CA THR A 59 -3.63 7.04 -4.00
C THR A 59 -4.72 6.54 -3.05
N VAL A 60 -4.38 6.26 -1.79
CA VAL A 60 -5.36 5.86 -0.78
C VAL A 60 -6.34 7.01 -0.51
N GLU A 61 -5.83 8.23 -0.33
CA GLU A 61 -6.68 9.42 -0.15
C GLU A 61 -7.57 9.69 -1.38
N HIS A 62 -7.02 9.57 -2.59
CA HIS A 62 -7.79 9.71 -3.83
C HIS A 62 -8.93 8.69 -3.95
N ASN A 63 -8.75 7.49 -3.38
CA ASN A 63 -9.77 6.45 -3.39
C ASN A 63 -10.69 6.52 -2.16
N ASN A 64 -10.77 7.67 -1.49
CA ASN A 64 -11.63 7.90 -0.31
C ASN A 64 -11.32 6.93 0.85
N GLY A 65 -10.03 6.71 1.13
CA GLY A 65 -9.57 5.97 2.31
C GLY A 65 -9.15 4.52 2.05
N ILE A 66 -8.67 3.87 3.12
CA ILE A 66 -8.01 2.55 3.03
C ILE A 66 -8.98 1.43 2.66
N ASP A 67 -10.19 1.45 3.23
CA ASP A 67 -11.17 0.38 3.06
C ASP A 67 -11.66 0.34 1.61
N ASN A 68 -12.04 1.49 1.06
CA ASN A 68 -12.50 1.59 -0.32
C ASN A 68 -11.37 1.28 -1.33
N TYR A 69 -10.14 1.72 -1.04
CA TYR A 69 -8.97 1.36 -1.84
C TYR A 69 -8.76 -0.17 -1.91
N LEU A 70 -8.82 -0.86 -0.75
CA LEU A 70 -8.60 -2.31 -0.69
C LEU A 70 -9.73 -3.11 -1.34
N LEU A 71 -10.98 -2.63 -1.24
CA LEU A 71 -12.13 -3.28 -1.89
C LEU A 71 -12.10 -3.14 -3.42
N SER A 72 -11.83 -1.94 -3.92
CA SER A 72 -11.77 -1.63 -5.37
C SER A 72 -10.57 -2.24 -6.09
N THR A 73 -9.42 -2.38 -5.41
CA THR A 73 -8.18 -2.83 -6.03
C THR A 73 -8.15 -4.35 -6.24
N ALA A 74 -7.67 -4.80 -7.41
CA ALA A 74 -7.46 -6.21 -7.72
C ALA A 74 -6.38 -6.86 -6.84
N ASN A 75 -6.57 -8.15 -6.49
CA ASN A 75 -5.67 -8.87 -5.57
C ASN A 75 -4.24 -9.02 -6.09
N SER A 76 -4.02 -9.00 -7.41
CA SER A 76 -2.70 -9.09 -8.03
C SER A 76 -1.80 -7.89 -7.74
N LYS A 77 -2.40 -6.72 -7.47
CA LYS A 77 -1.68 -5.48 -7.18
C LYS A 77 -1.41 -5.29 -5.69
N LEU A 78 -1.84 -6.22 -4.84
CA LEU A 78 -1.75 -6.11 -3.39
C LEU A 78 -0.65 -7.03 -2.84
N THR A 79 0.04 -6.57 -1.81
CA THR A 79 0.99 -7.38 -1.06
C THR A 79 0.27 -8.36 -0.13
N LYS A 80 1.01 -9.34 0.42
CA LYS A 80 0.47 -10.31 1.39
C LYS A 80 -0.19 -9.64 2.60
N THR A 81 0.44 -8.61 3.15
CA THR A 81 -0.09 -7.84 4.29
C THR A 81 -1.40 -7.16 3.95
N ALA A 82 -1.48 -6.52 2.78
CA ALA A 82 -2.71 -5.87 2.32
C ALA A 82 -3.83 -6.87 2.03
N LEU A 83 -3.51 -8.06 1.50
CA LEU A 83 -4.48 -9.13 1.28
C LEU A 83 -5.08 -9.65 2.60
N LEU A 84 -4.28 -9.75 3.67
CA LEU A 84 -4.79 -10.13 4.99
C LEU A 84 -5.76 -9.09 5.54
N ILE A 85 -5.42 -7.80 5.42
CA ILE A 85 -6.30 -6.70 5.85
C ILE A 85 -7.59 -6.70 5.03
N LYS A 86 -7.50 -6.87 3.71
CA LYS A 86 -8.68 -6.98 2.82
C LYS A 86 -9.61 -8.13 3.24
N LYS A 87 -9.06 -9.29 3.61
CA LYS A 87 -9.85 -10.42 4.14
C LYS A 87 -10.56 -10.06 5.45
N GLN A 88 -9.86 -9.37 6.37
CA GLN A 88 -10.43 -8.90 7.64
C GLN A 88 -11.55 -7.88 7.42
N ILE A 89 -11.38 -6.95 6.48
CA ILE A 89 -12.42 -5.97 6.12
C ILE A 89 -13.64 -6.68 5.55
N LYS A 90 -13.45 -7.62 4.61
CA LYS A 90 -14.56 -8.40 4.04
C LYS A 90 -15.34 -9.18 5.10
N SER A 91 -14.64 -9.82 6.04
CA SER A 91 -15.31 -10.55 7.12
C SER A 91 -16.01 -9.63 8.12
N ALA A 92 -15.46 -8.45 8.39
CA ALA A 92 -16.10 -7.44 9.24
C ALA A 92 -17.37 -6.87 8.59
N ILE A 93 -17.33 -6.58 7.29
CA ILE A 93 -18.50 -6.11 6.53
C ILE A 93 -19.61 -7.16 6.53
N ALA A 94 -19.28 -8.43 6.28
CA ALA A 94 -20.25 -9.52 6.31
C ALA A 94 -20.92 -9.69 7.68
N LYS A 95 -20.20 -9.45 8.78
CA LYS A 95 -20.77 -9.46 10.14
C LYS A 95 -21.69 -8.27 10.40
N LYS A 96 -21.39 -7.10 9.83
CA LYS A 96 -22.13 -5.86 10.06
C LYS A 96 -23.46 -5.80 9.30
N ASN A 97 -23.54 -6.47 8.14
CA ASN A 97 -24.74 -6.59 7.33
C ASN A 97 -25.26 -8.04 7.29
N PRO A 98 -25.94 -8.51 8.35
CA PRO A 98 -26.51 -9.86 8.39
C PRO A 98 -27.70 -10.05 7.42
N GLU A 99 -28.35 -8.97 6.98
CA GLU A 99 -29.58 -9.00 6.15
C GLU A 99 -29.35 -9.34 4.68
N LEU A 100 -28.10 -9.35 4.20
CA LEU A 100 -27.74 -9.61 2.79
C LEU A 100 -27.48 -11.10 2.48
N ASN A 101 -27.63 -11.99 3.46
CA ASN A 101 -27.40 -13.44 3.32
C ASN A 101 -28.65 -14.28 3.68
N ALA A 102 -29.82 -13.65 3.78
CA ALA A 102 -31.12 -14.32 3.93
C ALA A 102 -31.81 -14.47 2.57
#